data_AF-K6Z0N6-F1
#
_entry.id   AF-K6Z0N6-F1
#
_cell.length_a   1.000
_cell.length_b   1.000
_cell.length_c   1.000
_cell.angle_alpha   90.00
_cell.angle_beta   90.00
_cell.angle_gamma   90.00
#
_symmetry.space_group_name_H-M   'P 1'
#
loop_
_entity.id
_entity.type
_entity.pdbx_description
1 polymer ?
#
loop_
_entity_poly.entity_id
_entity_poly.type
_entity_poly.pdbx_seq_one_letter_code
_entity_poly.pdbx_strand_id
1 'polypeptide(L)' 'MSCLTRKLQQKLTRYVQKNSSRFLSNDPEYIHEELVNKGVCPSDVTTDQIIIILKEAKVS' A
#
# COMPACT_ATOMS: atom_id res chain seq x y z
N MET A 1 -7.31 -16.46 -1.73
CA MET A 1 -6.87 -15.55 -0.66
C MET A 1 -5.43 -15.88 -0.27
N SER A 2 -4.45 -15.29 -0.94
CA SER A 2 -3.09 -15.19 -0.40
C SER A 2 -3.13 -14.11 0.68
N CYS A 3 -2.87 -14.47 1.94
CA CYS A 3 -2.75 -13.49 3.02
C CYS A 3 -1.37 -12.84 2.91
N LEU A 4 -1.29 -11.51 2.82
CA LEU A 4 -0.01 -10.82 2.91
C LEU A 4 0.65 -11.17 4.23
N THR A 5 1.97 -11.35 4.23
CA THR A 5 2.67 -11.49 5.50
C THR A 5 2.44 -10.23 6.34
N ARG A 6 2.15 -10.39 7.64
CA ARG A 6 1.95 -9.26 8.57
C ARG A 6 3.08 -8.23 8.51
N LYS A 7 4.31 -8.69 8.25
CA LYS A 7 5.50 -7.84 8.08
C LYS A 7 5.40 -6.95 6.84
N LEU A 8 4.95 -7.50 5.70
CA LEU A 8 4.77 -6.74 4.47
C LEU A 8 3.66 -5.70 4.63
N GLN A 9 2.52 -6.10 5.20
CA GLN A 9 1.41 -5.19 5.50
C GLN A 9 1.89 -4.02 6.36
N GLN A 10 2.55 -4.29 7.49
CA GLN A 10 3.09 -3.22 8.36
C GLN A 10 4.10 -2.31 7.64
N LYS A 11 4.96 -2.86 6.79
CA LYS A 11 5.92 -2.08 6.00
C LYS A 11 5.20 -1.13 5.04
N LEU A 12 4.18 -1.64 4.34
CA LEU A 12 3.39 -0.85 3.39
C LEU A 12 2.56 0.21 4.12
N THR A 13 1.87 -0.14 5.20
CA THR A 13 1.09 0.81 6.02
C THR A 13 1.96 1.96 6.51
N ARG A 14 3.15 1.68 7.09
CA ARG A 14 4.09 2.72 7.54
C ARG A 14 4.60 3.59 6.40
N TYR A 15 4.87 2.98 5.24
CA TYR A 15 5.35 3.73 4.09
C TYR A 15 4.28 4.68 3.56
N VAL A 16 3.05 4.18 3.37
CA VAL A 16 1.91 4.98 2.93
C VAL A 16 1.65 6.12 3.91
N GLN A 17 1.64 5.85 5.22
CA GLN A 17 1.46 6.87 6.25
C GLN A 17 2.50 7.99 6.15
N LYS A 18 3.79 7.62 6.06
CA LYS A 18 4.90 8.59 5.99
C LYS A 18 4.92 9.40 4.69
N ASN A 19 4.34 8.86 3.61
CA ASN A 19 4.37 9.46 2.28
C ASN A 19 2.97 9.88 1.80
N SER A 20 1.99 9.97 2.69
CA SER A 20 0.59 10.22 2.34
C SER A 20 0.39 11.50 1.51
N SER A 21 1.17 12.54 1.79
CA SER A 21 1.17 13.80 1.04
C SER A 21 1.87 13.76 -0.32
N ARG A 22 2.57 12.66 -0.66
CA ARG A 22 3.31 12.51 -1.92
C ARG A 22 2.49 11.81 -3.00
N PHE A 23 1.40 11.14 -2.63
CA PHE A 23 0.51 10.54 -3.60
C PHE A 23 -0.37 11.62 -4.23
N LEU A 24 -0.34 11.70 -5.56
CA LEU A 24 -1.14 12.66 -6.33
C LEU A 24 -2.62 12.25 -6.39
N SER A 25 -2.92 10.99 -6.11
CA SER A 25 -4.26 10.42 -6.10
C SER A 25 -4.44 9.51 -4.89
N ASN A 26 -5.68 9.41 -4.40
CA ASN A 26 -6.10 8.41 -3.41
C ASN A 26 -6.56 7.10 -4.06
N ASP A 27 -6.43 7.00 -5.39
CA ASP A 27 -6.79 5.82 -6.15
C ASP A 27 -5.87 4.63 -5.79
N PRO A 28 -6.42 3.49 -5.33
CA PRO A 28 -5.64 2.33 -4.93
C PRO A 28 -4.79 1.73 -6.07
N GLU A 29 -5.27 1.78 -7.31
CA GLU A 29 -4.54 1.25 -8.48
C GLU A 29 -3.30 2.11 -8.77
N TYR A 30 -3.48 3.43 -8.82
CA TYR A 30 -2.38 4.38 -8.95
C TYR A 30 -1.34 4.21 -7.82
N ILE A 31 -1.79 4.14 -6.57
CA ILE A 31 -0.87 3.96 -5.42
C ILE A 31 -0.15 2.63 -5.51
N HIS A 32 -0.83 1.55 -5.92
CA HIS A 32 -0.22 0.25 -6.11
C HIS A 32 0.92 0.31 -7.14
N GLU A 33 0.65 0.87 -8.32
CA GLU A 33 1.63 1.01 -9.40
C GLU A 33 2.84 1.84 -8.93
N GLU A 34 2.61 2.95 -8.22
CA GLU A 34 3.68 3.79 -7.70
C GLU A 34 4.55 3.05 -6.67
N LEU A 35 3.94 2.26 -5.79
CA LEU A 35 4.67 1.46 -4.79
C LEU A 35 5.47 0.32 -5.42
N VAL A 36 4.95 -0.32 -6.47
CA VAL A 36 5.65 -1.35 -7.25
C VAL A 36 6.83 -0.74 -8.00
N ASN A 37 6.62 0.37 -8.70
CA ASN A 37 7.67 1.09 -9.43
C ASN A 37 8.82 1.56 -8.52
N LYS A 38 8.52 1.85 -7.25
CA LYS A 38 9.52 2.21 -6.23
C LYS A 38 10.19 1.00 -5.56
N GLY A 39 9.81 -0.23 -5.89
CA GLY A 39 10.31 -1.46 -5.26
C GLY A 39 9.88 -1.63 -3.80
N VAL A 40 8.81 -0.95 -3.37
CA VAL A 40 8.31 -0.98 -1.99
C VAL A 40 7.24 -2.07 -1.83
N CYS A 41 6.39 -2.24 -2.85
CA CYS A 41 5.35 -3.24 -2.91
C CYS A 41 5.69 -4.33 -3.94
N PRO A 42 5.55 -5.61 -3.58
CA PRO A 42 5.60 -6.70 -4.54
C PRO A 42 4.45 -6.60 -5.57
N SER A 43 4.69 -7.02 -6.81
CA SER A 43 3.69 -6.95 -7.89
C SER A 43 2.56 -7.99 -7.77
N ASP A 44 2.74 -8.99 -6.92
CA ASP A 44 1.75 -10.01 -6.58
C ASP A 44 0.74 -9.55 -5.52
N VAL A 45 0.93 -8.35 -4.96
CA VAL A 45 -0.08 -7.72 -4.10
C VAL A 45 -1.24 -7.25 -4.95
N THR A 46 -2.47 -7.57 -4.55
CA THR A 46 -3.66 -7.17 -5.29
C THR A 46 -4.17 -5.80 -4.84
N THR A 47 -4.91 -5.12 -5.71
CA THR A 47 -5.57 -3.84 -5.39
C THR A 47 -6.45 -3.94 -4.14
N ASP A 48 -7.16 -5.06 -3.94
CA ASP A 48 -7.96 -5.28 -2.73
C ASP A 48 -7.13 -5.26 -1.44
N GLN A 49 -5.92 -5.83 -1.47
CA GLN A 49 -5.01 -5.80 -0.33
C GLN A 49 -4.44 -4.40 -0.10
N ILE A 50 -4.18 -3.64 -1.17
CA ILE A 50 -3.80 -2.23 -1.08
C ILE A 50 -4.92 -1.42 -0.43
N ILE A 51 -6.18 -1.64 -0.81
CA ILE A 51 -7.32 -0.95 -0.18
C ILE A 51 -7.34 -1.19 1.34
N ILE A 52 -7.08 -2.42 1.79
CA ILE A 52 -7.00 -2.74 3.22
C ILE A 52 -5.85 -1.96 3.88
N ILE A 53 -4.66 -1.97 3.27
CA ILE A 53 -3.49 -1.23 3.77
C ILE A 53 -3.77 0.28 3.86
N LEU A 54 -4.39 0.85 2.82
CA LEU A 54 -4.74 2.27 2.78
C LEU A 54 -5.77 2.63 3.85
N LYS A 55 -6.75 1.75 4.10
CA LYS A 55 -7.72 1.92 5.18
C LYS A 55 -7.03 1.91 6.54
N GLU A 56 -6.14 0.95 6.79
CA GLU A 56 -5.36 0.88 8.03
C GLU A 56 -4.45 2.11 8.19
N ALA A 57 -3.83 2.56 7.09
CA ALA A 57 -2.95 3.71 7.09
C ALA A 57 -3.65 5.01 7.50
N LYS A 58 -4.92 5.19 7.10
CA LYS A 58 -5.73 6.38 7.44
C LYS A 58 -6.23 6.41 8.89
N VAL A 59 -6.17 5.27 9.60
CA VAL A 59 -6.77 5.10 10.93
C VAL A 59 -5.75 5.29 12.07
N SER A 60 -4.47 5.58 11.79
CA SER A 60 -3.44 5.86 12.83
C SER A 60 -3.08 7.33 12.95
#